data_AF-X8J372-F1
#
_entry.id   AF-X8J372-F1
#
_cell.length_a   1.000
_cell.length_b   1.000
_cell.length_c   1.000
_cell.angle_alpha   90.00
_cell.angle_beta   90.00
_cell.angle_gamma   90.00
#
_symmetry.space_group_name_H-M   'P 1'
#
loop_
_entity.id
_entity.type
_entity.pdbx_description
1 polymer ?
#
loop_
_entity_poly.entity_id
_entity_poly.type
_entity_poly.pdbx_seq_one_letter_code
_entity_poly.pdbx_strand_id
1 'polypeptide(L)'
;MTLLSSLRTLLLGSSPETRAERKLLTKIDAFVLSFLCLVYWSNYLNRSNLQFAYVSGMKESIGLRGNDYTLATTVFYVGYTIGQIPHSFAIQYLPARIWFPLMGGTWGVLSCCLSTIKTPGQLYAIRFIQALAESSTFSGAHWLLGSWYKDSELGKRSALFACFAQIGSLFSGFMQGAIYTSLNGKLGKEGWQWTFIIDGLIALVIALYGLVIFPNTPQTTKAFYLSPEEILLAQTRLVQRPRAKLTKPEVKRIFSGWRYWMFSVLFVVTSQLEAYGTNGVVSIWLTTDRIAGPPKNSYYALGLIAVAIVTTILAGLATDRWGHRWRVNVFMGVILLVSSIMLLVWDIPLGAKFFAFYLGGCGYAGQGTNFAWANETARTDLERSFILYSMNLWSNAVNAWWIIIFWPVSSAPRYRRGVISTIPIALVSMGLGWGTHMLDKRASRAEKRPEGSEEVGDAERSRSESDVREDEGLRKSDVRD
;
A
#
# COMPACT_ATOMS: atom_id res chain seq x y z
N MET A 1 5.35 -1.71 -34.45
CA MET A 1 5.56 -1.81 -32.98
C MET A 1 4.35 -2.49 -32.38
N THR A 2 4.51 -3.71 -31.90
CA THR A 2 3.42 -4.62 -31.47
C THR A 2 2.70 -4.14 -30.20
N LEU A 3 1.40 -4.45 -30.07
CA LEU A 3 0.57 -4.15 -28.89
C LEU A 3 1.24 -4.63 -27.57
N LEU A 4 1.96 -5.75 -27.64
CA LEU A 4 2.80 -6.30 -26.57
C LEU A 4 3.97 -5.40 -26.16
N SER A 5 4.62 -4.70 -27.10
CA SER A 5 5.69 -3.75 -26.76
C SER A 5 5.11 -2.48 -26.14
N SER A 6 3.93 -2.02 -26.57
CA SER A 6 3.23 -0.92 -25.91
C SER A 6 2.78 -1.31 -24.50
N LEU A 7 2.15 -2.47 -24.31
CA LEU A 7 1.78 -3.00 -23.00
C LEU A 7 3.00 -3.20 -22.09
N ARG A 8 4.12 -3.66 -22.63
CA ARG A 8 5.37 -3.82 -21.87
C ARG A 8 5.93 -2.47 -21.44
N THR A 9 5.90 -1.46 -22.31
CA THR A 9 6.39 -0.10 -21.99
C THR A 9 5.44 0.61 -21.01
N LEU A 10 4.15 0.31 -21.13
CA LEU A 10 3.08 0.77 -20.24
C LEU A 10 3.26 0.19 -18.82
N LEU A 11 3.42 -1.13 -18.69
CA LEU A 11 3.52 -1.85 -17.42
C LEU A 11 4.92 -1.78 -16.76
N LEU A 12 6.01 -1.77 -17.54
CA LEU A 12 7.39 -1.90 -17.01
C LEU A 12 8.26 -0.64 -17.14
N GLY A 13 7.80 0.42 -17.82
CA GLY A 13 8.55 1.68 -17.93
C GLY A 13 9.17 1.95 -19.30
N SER A 14 9.83 3.12 -19.42
CA SER A 14 10.58 3.50 -20.62
C SER A 14 11.67 2.48 -20.93
N SER A 15 11.97 2.31 -22.21
CA SER A 15 13.00 1.36 -22.64
C SER A 15 14.37 1.81 -22.11
N PRO A 16 15.14 0.91 -21.48
CA PRO A 16 16.48 1.20 -20.99
C PRO A 16 17.42 1.64 -22.12
N GLU A 17 18.38 2.50 -21.79
CA GLU A 17 19.24 3.22 -22.74
C GLU A 17 20.25 2.28 -23.41
N THR A 18 20.62 1.18 -22.74
CA THR A 18 21.60 0.20 -23.24
C THR A 18 21.08 -1.24 -23.18
N ARG A 19 21.51 -2.10 -24.12
CA ARG A 19 21.18 -3.54 -24.15
C ARG A 19 21.59 -4.27 -22.86
N ALA A 20 22.71 -3.87 -22.25
CA ALA A 20 23.18 -4.37 -20.97
C ALA A 20 22.22 -4.01 -19.81
N GLU A 21 21.78 -2.76 -19.74
CA GLU A 21 20.80 -2.29 -18.74
C GLU A 21 19.46 -3.02 -18.90
N ARG A 22 19.02 -3.30 -20.12
CA ARG A 22 17.82 -4.12 -20.38
C ARG A 22 17.92 -5.54 -19.85
N LYS A 23 19.07 -6.18 -20.05
CA LYS A 23 19.33 -7.54 -19.57
C LYS A 23 19.36 -7.57 -18.05
N LEU A 24 20.03 -6.59 -17.43
CA LEU A 24 20.06 -6.41 -15.98
C LEU A 24 18.64 -6.23 -15.41
N LEU A 25 17.87 -5.28 -15.93
CA LEU A 25 16.49 -5.04 -15.49
C LEU A 25 15.60 -6.28 -15.62
N THR A 26 15.71 -7.02 -16.74
CA THR A 26 14.93 -8.25 -16.94
C THR A 26 15.27 -9.29 -15.88
N LYS A 27 16.55 -9.42 -15.49
CA LYS A 27 16.95 -10.32 -14.40
C LYS A 27 16.43 -9.84 -13.04
N ILE A 28 16.57 -8.55 -12.72
CA ILE A 28 16.07 -7.98 -11.46
C ILE A 28 14.55 -8.17 -11.38
N ASP A 29 13.82 -7.88 -12.45
CA ASP A 29 12.37 -8.08 -12.50
C ASP A 29 11.99 -9.57 -12.37
N ALA A 30 12.74 -10.47 -13.01
CA ALA A 30 12.48 -11.91 -12.96
C ALA A 30 12.79 -12.55 -11.60
N PHE A 31 13.72 -12.02 -10.80
CA PHE A 31 14.16 -12.64 -9.55
C PHE A 31 13.75 -11.86 -8.30
N VAL A 32 13.89 -10.53 -8.29
CA VAL A 32 13.55 -9.68 -7.14
C VAL A 32 12.07 -9.34 -7.15
N LEU A 33 11.58 -8.74 -8.24
CA LEU A 33 10.19 -8.28 -8.31
C LEU A 33 9.21 -9.45 -8.29
N SER A 34 9.48 -10.52 -9.04
CA SER A 34 8.64 -11.73 -9.03
C SER A 34 8.47 -12.32 -7.63
N PHE A 35 9.56 -12.45 -6.86
CA PHE A 35 9.50 -12.96 -5.50
C PHE A 35 8.71 -12.04 -4.59
N LEU A 36 8.98 -10.73 -4.62
CA LEU A 36 8.24 -9.76 -3.80
C LEU A 36 6.74 -9.78 -4.14
N CYS A 37 6.39 -9.86 -5.42
CA CYS A 37 5.02 -10.00 -5.89
C CYS A 37 4.37 -11.30 -5.39
N LEU A 38 5.06 -12.45 -5.46
CA LEU A 38 4.55 -13.74 -4.98
C LEU A 38 4.33 -13.75 -3.47
N VAL A 39 5.28 -13.21 -2.71
CA VAL A 39 5.18 -13.10 -1.25
C VAL A 39 4.01 -12.21 -0.86
N TYR A 40 3.84 -11.06 -1.52
CA TYR A 40 2.76 -10.14 -1.22
C TYR A 40 1.39 -10.62 -1.74
N TRP A 41 1.37 -11.40 -2.81
CA TRP A 41 0.20 -12.15 -3.24
C TRP A 41 -0.23 -13.17 -2.18
N SER A 42 0.70 -13.97 -1.65
CA SER A 42 0.42 -14.94 -0.57
C SER A 42 -0.01 -14.24 0.72
N ASN A 43 0.57 -13.09 1.02
CA ASN A 43 0.20 -12.25 2.16
C ASN A 43 -1.29 -11.87 2.16
N TYR A 44 -1.78 -11.31 1.04
CA TYR A 44 -3.16 -10.90 0.90
C TYR A 44 -4.11 -12.09 0.75
N LEU A 45 -3.64 -13.20 0.16
CA LEU A 45 -4.38 -14.45 0.11
C LEU A 45 -4.73 -14.93 1.52
N ASN A 46 -3.76 -14.94 2.43
CA ASN A 46 -3.95 -15.34 3.84
C ASN A 46 -4.84 -14.37 4.65
N ARG A 47 -4.78 -13.07 4.37
CA ARG A 47 -5.70 -12.09 4.97
C ARG A 47 -7.14 -12.33 4.53
N SER A 48 -7.37 -12.48 3.23
CA SER A 48 -8.70 -12.71 2.65
C SER A 48 -9.26 -14.09 3.02
N ASN A 49 -8.41 -15.10 3.22
CA ASN A 49 -8.85 -16.42 3.67
C ASN A 49 -9.62 -16.36 4.99
N LEU A 50 -9.27 -15.47 5.94
CA LEU A 50 -10.03 -15.33 7.18
C LEU A 50 -11.47 -14.89 6.93
N GLN A 51 -11.63 -13.88 6.08
CA GLN A 51 -12.92 -13.32 5.72
C GLN A 51 -13.82 -14.39 5.09
N PHE A 52 -13.27 -15.16 4.16
CA PHE A 52 -14.03 -16.21 3.47
C PHE A 52 -14.25 -17.44 4.35
N ALA A 53 -13.27 -17.81 5.18
CA ALA A 53 -13.41 -18.86 6.19
C ALA A 53 -14.56 -18.54 7.16
N TYR A 54 -14.62 -17.30 7.66
CA TYR A 54 -15.65 -16.82 8.57
C TYR A 54 -17.07 -17.09 8.07
N VAL A 55 -17.34 -16.79 6.79
CA VAL A 55 -18.68 -17.00 6.18
C VAL A 55 -18.94 -18.44 5.73
N SER A 56 -17.92 -19.30 5.72
CA SER A 56 -18.00 -20.68 5.19
C SER A 56 -18.14 -21.77 6.26
N GLY A 57 -18.34 -21.40 7.53
CA GLY A 57 -18.57 -22.34 8.64
C GLY A 57 -17.64 -22.16 9.83
N MET A 58 -16.56 -21.37 9.70
CA MET A 58 -15.62 -21.13 10.80
C MET A 58 -16.30 -20.48 12.01
N LYS A 59 -17.31 -19.63 11.77
CA LYS A 59 -18.07 -18.97 12.84
C LYS A 59 -18.75 -20.00 13.75
N GLU A 60 -19.43 -20.97 13.15
CA GLU A 60 -20.16 -22.02 13.85
C GLU A 60 -19.20 -23.03 14.50
N SER A 61 -18.13 -23.40 13.81
CA SER A 61 -17.21 -24.46 14.24
C SER A 61 -16.39 -24.11 15.48
N ILE A 62 -15.98 -22.84 15.63
CA ILE A 62 -15.20 -22.36 16.79
C ILE A 62 -16.05 -21.52 17.76
N GLY A 63 -17.34 -21.37 17.48
CA GLY A 63 -18.29 -20.64 18.31
C GLY A 63 -18.03 -19.13 18.39
N LEU A 64 -17.63 -18.48 17.29
CA LEU A 64 -17.46 -17.02 17.24
C LEU A 64 -18.81 -16.32 17.47
N ARG A 65 -18.85 -15.41 18.44
CA ARG A 65 -20.05 -14.64 18.80
C ARG A 65 -19.83 -13.15 18.60
N GLY A 66 -20.91 -12.44 18.24
CA GLY A 66 -20.92 -10.99 18.15
C GLY A 66 -19.76 -10.42 17.30
N ASN A 67 -18.86 -9.69 17.96
CA ASN A 67 -17.75 -8.96 17.35
C ASN A 67 -16.41 -9.72 17.34
N ASP A 68 -16.39 -11.02 17.64
CA ASP A 68 -15.15 -11.81 17.69
C ASP A 68 -14.34 -11.76 16.38
N TYR A 69 -15.02 -11.75 15.22
CA TYR A 69 -14.34 -11.56 13.92
C TYR A 69 -13.67 -10.19 13.82
N THR A 70 -14.37 -9.13 14.21
CA THR A 70 -13.83 -7.77 14.23
C THR A 70 -12.62 -7.69 15.17
N LEU A 71 -12.70 -8.35 16.33
CA LEU A 71 -11.60 -8.40 17.29
C LEU A 71 -10.38 -9.17 16.75
N ALA A 72 -10.59 -10.31 16.07
CA ALA A 72 -9.51 -11.05 15.42
C ALA A 72 -8.75 -10.20 14.39
N THR A 73 -9.49 -9.41 13.60
CA THR A 73 -8.93 -8.49 12.61
C THR A 73 -8.22 -7.31 13.28
N THR A 74 -8.75 -6.77 14.38
CA THR A 74 -8.06 -5.74 15.18
C THR A 74 -6.74 -6.24 15.75
N VAL A 75 -6.74 -7.43 16.37
CA VAL A 75 -5.52 -8.03 16.95
C VAL A 75 -4.45 -8.22 15.88
N PHE A 76 -4.84 -8.59 14.66
CA PHE A 76 -3.95 -8.62 13.52
C PHE A 76 -3.34 -7.23 13.21
N TYR A 77 -4.14 -6.17 13.11
CA TYR A 77 -3.61 -4.82 12.87
C TYR A 77 -2.69 -4.31 13.99
N VAL A 78 -3.01 -4.64 15.25
CA VAL A 78 -2.16 -4.29 16.40
C VAL A 78 -0.81 -5.01 16.30
N GLY A 79 -0.82 -6.33 16.07
CA GLY A 79 0.41 -7.11 15.88
C GLY A 79 1.22 -6.61 14.69
N TYR A 80 0.56 -6.26 13.58
CA TYR A 80 1.22 -5.73 12.40
C TYR A 80 1.90 -4.38 12.68
N THR A 81 1.22 -3.48 13.39
CA THR A 81 1.75 -2.15 13.79
C THR A 81 2.96 -2.31 14.72
N ILE A 82 2.85 -3.16 15.75
CA ILE A 82 3.95 -3.43 16.68
C ILE A 82 5.13 -4.05 15.93
N GLY A 83 4.86 -5.00 15.03
CA GLY A 83 5.88 -5.71 14.28
C GLY A 83 6.66 -4.81 13.32
N GLN A 84 6.06 -3.77 12.73
CA GLN A 84 6.79 -2.92 11.78
C GLN A 84 8.03 -2.26 12.37
N ILE A 85 7.98 -1.86 13.64
CA ILE A 85 9.07 -1.18 14.32
C ILE A 85 10.32 -2.07 14.42
N PRO A 86 10.30 -3.26 15.07
CA PRO A 86 11.47 -4.13 15.15
C PRO A 86 11.94 -4.59 13.78
N HIS A 87 11.03 -4.86 12.83
CA HIS A 87 11.43 -5.26 11.48
C HIS A 87 12.16 -4.15 10.71
N SER A 88 11.83 -2.87 10.96
CA SER A 88 12.53 -1.72 10.38
C SER A 88 13.98 -1.57 10.87
N PHE A 89 14.27 -2.04 12.09
CA PHE A 89 15.64 -2.12 12.60
C PHE A 89 16.33 -3.40 12.12
N ALA A 90 15.63 -4.54 12.16
CA ALA A 90 16.16 -5.85 11.79
C ALA A 90 16.70 -5.86 10.35
N ILE A 91 16.02 -5.21 9.40
CA ILE A 91 16.45 -5.14 8.00
C ILE A 91 17.80 -4.42 7.79
N GLN A 92 18.26 -3.64 8.78
CA GLN A 92 19.56 -2.96 8.73
C GLN A 92 20.71 -3.88 9.14
N TYR A 93 20.44 -4.88 9.99
CA TYR A 93 21.45 -5.78 10.54
C TYR A 93 21.41 -7.18 9.93
N LEU A 94 20.23 -7.64 9.50
CA LEU A 94 20.03 -8.98 8.98
C LEU A 94 19.96 -8.97 7.44
N PRO A 95 20.57 -9.98 6.77
CA PRO A 95 20.51 -10.08 5.33
C PRO A 95 19.07 -10.36 4.88
N ALA A 96 18.57 -9.51 3.97
CA ALA A 96 17.23 -9.63 3.39
C ALA A 96 16.96 -11.02 2.78
N ARG A 97 17.99 -11.66 2.21
CA ARG A 97 17.92 -13.02 1.65
C ARG A 97 17.38 -14.06 2.63
N ILE A 98 17.73 -13.96 3.91
CA ILE A 98 17.33 -14.94 4.93
C ILE A 98 16.10 -14.47 5.67
N TRP A 99 16.06 -13.17 5.99
CA TRP A 99 15.02 -12.61 6.84
C TRP A 99 13.62 -12.67 6.21
N PHE A 100 13.46 -12.30 4.94
CA PHE A 100 12.15 -12.31 4.28
C PHE A 100 11.58 -13.72 4.13
N PRO A 101 12.33 -14.69 3.61
CA PRO A 101 11.81 -16.06 3.52
C PRO A 101 11.56 -16.71 4.88
N LEU A 102 12.39 -16.40 5.90
CA LEU A 102 12.15 -16.93 7.26
C LEU A 102 10.84 -16.41 7.83
N MET A 103 10.55 -15.10 7.69
CA MET A 103 9.28 -14.53 8.12
C MET A 103 8.11 -15.09 7.30
N GLY A 104 8.31 -15.28 5.99
CA GLY A 104 7.39 -15.93 5.08
C GLY A 104 7.02 -17.35 5.49
N GLY A 105 8.02 -18.16 5.81
CA GLY A 105 7.84 -19.52 6.29
C GLY A 105 7.19 -19.56 7.67
N THR A 106 7.56 -18.64 8.57
CA THR A 106 6.97 -18.53 9.91
C THR A 106 5.48 -18.27 9.82
N TRP A 107 5.02 -17.32 9.00
CA TRP A 107 3.58 -17.14 8.84
C TRP A 107 2.92 -18.33 8.13
N GLY A 108 3.60 -18.99 7.19
CA GLY A 108 3.05 -20.17 6.50
C GLY A 108 2.76 -21.32 7.47
N VAL A 109 3.67 -21.56 8.41
CA VAL A 109 3.44 -22.52 9.51
C VAL A 109 2.27 -22.08 10.39
N LEU A 110 2.20 -20.79 10.76
CA LEU A 110 1.10 -20.25 11.58
C LEU A 110 -0.26 -20.35 10.88
N SER A 111 -0.31 -20.14 9.56
CA SER A 111 -1.51 -20.36 8.74
C SER A 111 -1.94 -21.84 8.77
N CYS A 112 -1.00 -22.79 8.65
CA CYS A 112 -1.32 -24.20 8.85
C CYS A 112 -1.86 -24.48 10.27
N CYS A 113 -1.28 -23.85 11.31
CA CYS A 113 -1.77 -23.97 12.68
C CYS A 113 -3.20 -23.43 12.85
N LEU A 114 -3.59 -22.37 12.12
CA LEU A 114 -4.97 -21.85 12.13
C LEU A 114 -6.01 -22.89 11.73
N SER A 115 -5.67 -23.89 10.92
CA SER A 115 -6.60 -24.97 10.55
C SER A 115 -7.00 -25.88 11.72
N THR A 116 -6.27 -25.85 12.82
CA THR A 116 -6.44 -26.78 13.96
C THR A 116 -7.09 -26.14 15.19
N ILE A 117 -7.45 -24.86 15.09
CA ILE A 117 -7.98 -24.11 16.22
C ILE A 117 -9.39 -24.57 16.59
N LYS A 118 -9.70 -24.50 17.88
CA LYS A 118 -11.00 -24.87 18.45
C LYS A 118 -11.65 -23.75 19.25
N THR A 119 -10.90 -22.71 19.61
CA THR A 119 -11.40 -21.61 20.44
C THR A 119 -11.08 -20.24 19.83
N PRO A 120 -11.89 -19.21 20.10
CA PRO A 120 -11.62 -17.84 19.66
C PRO A 120 -10.30 -17.27 20.22
N GLY A 121 -9.92 -17.65 21.44
CA GLY A 121 -8.65 -17.22 22.04
C GLY A 121 -7.42 -17.72 21.27
N GLN A 122 -7.46 -18.95 20.75
CA GLN A 122 -6.40 -19.49 19.88
C GLN A 122 -6.31 -18.72 18.56
N LEU A 123 -7.46 -18.35 17.99
CA LEU A 123 -7.51 -17.50 16.80
C LEU A 123 -6.78 -16.17 17.03
N TYR A 124 -7.05 -15.49 18.16
CA TYR A 124 -6.42 -14.21 18.48
C TYR A 124 -4.91 -14.33 18.67
N ALA A 125 -4.45 -15.34 19.42
CA ALA A 125 -3.04 -15.56 19.67
C ALA A 125 -2.24 -15.84 18.38
N ILE A 126 -2.72 -16.75 17.54
CA ILE A 126 -2.06 -17.08 16.28
C ILE A 126 -2.08 -15.88 15.33
N ARG A 127 -3.21 -15.16 15.25
CA ARG A 127 -3.32 -13.95 14.40
C ARG A 127 -2.35 -12.85 14.81
N PHE A 128 -2.13 -12.65 16.12
CA PHE A 128 -1.17 -11.67 16.61
C PHE A 128 0.26 -12.01 16.19
N ILE A 129 0.69 -13.26 16.42
CA ILE A 129 2.05 -13.72 16.10
C ILE A 129 2.26 -13.73 14.57
N GLN A 130 1.25 -14.14 13.83
CA GLN A 130 1.27 -14.11 12.38
C GLN A 130 1.44 -12.68 11.86
N ALA A 131 0.69 -11.72 12.40
CA ALA A 131 0.81 -10.31 12.03
C ALA A 131 2.19 -9.73 12.34
N LEU A 132 2.81 -10.14 13.44
CA LEU A 132 4.19 -9.76 13.77
C LEU A 132 5.15 -10.21 12.65
N ALA A 133 5.14 -11.49 12.27
CA ALA A 133 6.00 -12.00 11.19
C ALA A 133 5.70 -11.29 9.84
N GLU A 134 4.42 -11.07 9.58
CA GLU A 134 3.93 -10.53 8.31
C GLU A 134 4.30 -9.06 8.08
N SER A 135 4.44 -8.28 9.17
CA SER A 135 4.76 -6.84 9.17
C SER A 135 6.05 -6.45 8.44
N SER A 136 6.99 -7.38 8.30
CA SER A 136 8.24 -7.20 7.57
C SER A 136 8.05 -7.02 6.06
N THR A 137 7.01 -7.62 5.50
CA THR A 137 6.87 -7.85 4.07
C THR A 137 6.68 -6.55 3.30
N PHE A 138 5.68 -5.75 3.69
CA PHE A 138 5.29 -4.58 2.91
C PHE A 138 6.41 -3.52 2.89
N SER A 139 6.85 -3.11 4.08
CA SER A 139 7.82 -2.03 4.20
C SER A 139 9.20 -2.48 3.75
N GLY A 140 9.57 -3.73 4.04
CA GLY A 140 10.79 -4.32 3.56
C GLY A 140 10.83 -4.48 2.04
N ALA A 141 9.72 -4.87 1.40
CA ALA A 141 9.65 -4.96 -0.06
C ALA A 141 9.88 -3.59 -0.71
N HIS A 142 9.25 -2.53 -0.20
CA HIS A 142 9.44 -1.18 -0.71
C HIS A 142 10.86 -0.67 -0.53
N TRP A 143 11.50 -0.95 0.61
CA TRP A 143 12.90 -0.65 0.84
C TRP A 143 13.82 -1.36 -0.16
N LEU A 144 13.55 -2.66 -0.41
CA LEU A 144 14.36 -3.43 -1.34
C LEU A 144 14.15 -2.99 -2.80
N LEU A 145 12.91 -2.73 -3.21
CA LEU A 145 12.62 -2.15 -4.53
C LEU A 145 13.35 -0.82 -4.69
N GLY A 146 13.31 0.04 -3.66
CA GLY A 146 14.04 1.30 -3.63
C GLY A 146 15.56 1.16 -3.66
N SER A 147 16.11 -0.02 -3.36
CA SER A 147 17.54 -0.32 -3.42
C SER A 147 18.00 -0.86 -4.77
N TRP A 148 17.09 -1.39 -5.61
CA TRP A 148 17.41 -2.01 -6.90
C TRP A 148 17.01 -1.17 -8.11
N TYR A 149 16.01 -0.30 -7.98
CA TYR A 149 15.41 0.45 -9.08
C TYR A 149 15.67 1.95 -9.01
N LYS A 150 15.71 2.61 -10.17
CA LYS A 150 15.74 4.08 -10.28
C LYS A 150 14.39 4.67 -9.84
N ASP A 151 14.37 5.94 -9.43
CA ASP A 151 13.15 6.65 -9.04
C ASP A 151 12.08 6.64 -10.16
N SER A 152 12.51 6.80 -11.41
CA SER A 152 11.64 6.76 -12.60
C SER A 152 11.01 5.39 -12.89
N GLU A 153 11.58 4.34 -12.32
CA GLU A 153 11.19 2.94 -12.51
C GLU A 153 10.39 2.37 -11.36
N LEU A 154 10.65 2.91 -10.16
CA LEU A 154 10.11 2.42 -8.89
C LEU A 154 8.59 2.58 -8.83
N GLY A 155 8.05 3.71 -9.32
CA GLY A 155 6.61 3.99 -9.30
C GLY A 155 5.79 2.89 -9.98
N LYS A 156 6.18 2.49 -11.20
CA LYS A 156 5.47 1.45 -11.97
C LYS A 156 5.58 0.06 -11.32
N ARG A 157 6.75 -0.27 -10.78
CA ARG A 157 7.00 -1.57 -10.14
C ARG A 157 6.31 -1.69 -8.79
N SER A 158 6.23 -0.59 -8.03
CA SER A 158 5.43 -0.49 -6.81
C SER A 158 3.93 -0.62 -7.11
N ALA A 159 3.44 -0.01 -8.20
CA ALA A 159 2.06 -0.20 -8.64
C ALA A 159 1.77 -1.66 -9.04
N LEU A 160 2.70 -2.32 -9.76
CA LEU A 160 2.57 -3.74 -10.07
C LEU A 160 2.52 -4.59 -8.79
N PHE A 161 3.42 -4.32 -7.84
CA PHE A 161 3.42 -4.97 -6.53
C PHE A 161 2.07 -4.83 -5.82
N ALA A 162 1.48 -3.64 -5.79
CA ALA A 162 0.15 -3.40 -5.20
C ALA A 162 -0.97 -4.17 -5.92
N CYS A 163 -0.89 -4.33 -7.25
CA CYS A 163 -1.86 -5.13 -8.00
C CYS A 163 -1.84 -6.62 -7.60
N PHE A 164 -0.66 -7.18 -7.33
CA PHE A 164 -0.53 -8.58 -6.91
C PHE A 164 -1.19 -8.88 -5.56
N ALA A 165 -1.26 -7.91 -4.65
CA ALA A 165 -2.05 -8.06 -3.42
C ALA A 165 -3.54 -8.30 -3.72
N GLN A 166 -4.12 -7.48 -4.60
CA GLN A 166 -5.54 -7.61 -4.97
C GLN A 166 -5.82 -8.90 -5.75
N ILE A 167 -4.88 -9.33 -6.60
CA ILE A 167 -4.96 -10.64 -7.27
C ILE A 167 -4.92 -11.78 -6.24
N GLY A 168 -4.17 -11.64 -5.14
CA GLY A 168 -4.14 -12.58 -4.02
C GLY A 168 -5.51 -12.72 -3.35
N SER A 169 -6.15 -11.59 -3.04
CA SER A 169 -7.50 -11.56 -2.50
C SER A 169 -8.55 -12.15 -3.44
N LEU A 170 -8.42 -11.89 -4.76
CA LEU A 170 -9.29 -12.47 -5.78
C LEU A 170 -9.13 -14.00 -5.85
N PHE A 171 -7.89 -14.49 -5.86
CA PHE A 171 -7.59 -15.92 -5.88
C PHE A 171 -8.10 -16.63 -4.63
N SER A 172 -7.97 -16.01 -3.45
CA SER A 172 -8.49 -16.54 -2.18
C SER A 172 -9.99 -16.85 -2.25
N GLY A 173 -10.82 -15.97 -2.82
CA GLY A 173 -12.25 -16.23 -2.93
C GLY A 173 -12.60 -17.34 -3.93
N PHE A 174 -11.88 -17.44 -5.05
CA PHE A 174 -12.02 -18.57 -5.97
C PHE A 174 -11.61 -19.90 -5.32
N MET A 175 -10.47 -19.88 -4.62
CA MET A 175 -9.93 -21.02 -3.89
C MET A 175 -10.90 -21.49 -2.82
N GLN A 176 -11.48 -20.57 -2.02
CA GLN A 176 -12.49 -20.92 -1.02
C GLN A 176 -13.71 -21.60 -1.66
N GLY A 177 -14.25 -21.01 -2.73
CA GLY A 177 -15.42 -21.56 -3.42
C GLY A 177 -15.16 -22.98 -3.95
N ALA A 178 -13.99 -23.22 -4.52
CA ALA A 178 -13.57 -24.54 -5.02
C ALA A 178 -13.31 -25.55 -3.90
N ILE A 179 -12.66 -25.15 -2.81
CA ILE A 179 -12.40 -26.02 -1.65
C ILE A 179 -13.72 -26.41 -0.99
N TYR A 180 -14.63 -25.46 -0.82
CA TYR A 180 -15.92 -25.71 -0.20
C TYR A 180 -16.76 -26.73 -0.99
N THR A 181 -16.70 -26.74 -2.32
CA THR A 181 -17.44 -27.70 -3.14
C THR A 181 -16.77 -29.07 -3.25
N SER A 182 -15.43 -29.14 -3.19
CA SER A 182 -14.68 -30.37 -3.50
C SER A 182 -14.09 -31.12 -2.29
N LEU A 183 -13.81 -30.39 -1.20
CA LEU A 183 -13.04 -30.87 -0.05
C LEU A 183 -13.78 -30.76 1.29
N ASN A 184 -14.95 -30.11 1.33
CA ASN A 184 -15.71 -29.96 2.56
C ASN A 184 -16.15 -31.34 3.10
N GLY A 185 -15.82 -31.62 4.36
CA GLY A 185 -16.09 -32.91 5.02
C GLY A 185 -15.09 -34.03 4.69
N LYS A 186 -14.14 -33.82 3.76
CA LYS A 186 -13.10 -34.82 3.47
C LYS A 186 -12.10 -34.90 4.62
N LEU A 187 -11.74 -36.13 5.00
CA LEU A 187 -10.86 -36.45 6.13
C LEU A 187 -11.33 -35.84 7.47
N GLY A 188 -12.64 -35.65 7.64
CA GLY A 188 -13.22 -35.08 8.85
C GLY A 188 -12.89 -33.60 9.09
N LYS A 189 -12.43 -32.90 8.04
CA LYS A 189 -12.10 -31.47 8.09
C LYS A 189 -13.14 -30.64 7.36
N GLU A 190 -13.50 -29.50 7.94
CA GLU A 190 -14.39 -28.54 7.32
C GLU A 190 -13.69 -27.75 6.22
N GLY A 191 -14.44 -27.24 5.24
CA GLY A 191 -13.87 -26.52 4.09
C GLY A 191 -12.93 -25.37 4.47
N TRP A 192 -13.20 -24.64 5.54
CA TRP A 192 -12.33 -23.53 6.00
C TRP A 192 -10.97 -24.00 6.54
N GLN A 193 -10.90 -25.21 7.12
CA GLN A 193 -9.63 -25.77 7.62
C GLN A 193 -8.71 -26.11 6.46
N TRP A 194 -9.26 -26.67 5.38
CA TRP A 194 -8.52 -26.95 4.15
C TRP A 194 -7.95 -25.68 3.50
N THR A 195 -8.70 -24.58 3.53
CA THR A 195 -8.24 -23.28 3.03
C THR A 195 -6.95 -22.84 3.71
N PHE A 196 -6.89 -22.92 5.05
CA PHE A 196 -5.70 -22.52 5.79
C PHE A 196 -4.51 -23.48 5.60
N ILE A 197 -4.76 -24.78 5.42
CA ILE A 197 -3.70 -25.75 5.11
C ILE A 197 -3.09 -25.47 3.73
N ILE A 198 -3.93 -25.31 2.71
CA ILE A 198 -3.48 -25.09 1.33
C ILE A 198 -2.71 -23.76 1.23
N ASP A 199 -3.24 -22.71 1.84
CA ASP A 199 -2.58 -21.40 1.93
C ASP A 199 -1.21 -21.47 2.62
N GLY A 200 -1.14 -22.09 3.80
CA GLY A 200 0.12 -22.27 4.52
C GLY A 200 1.16 -23.05 3.71
N LEU A 201 0.75 -24.10 2.98
CA LEU A 201 1.62 -24.85 2.08
C LEU A 201 2.13 -24.00 0.91
N ILE A 202 1.25 -23.20 0.28
CA ILE A 202 1.63 -22.27 -0.78
C ILE A 202 2.66 -21.26 -0.26
N ALA A 203 2.41 -20.67 0.92
CA ALA A 203 3.33 -19.75 1.58
C ALA A 203 4.71 -20.39 1.86
N LEU A 204 4.72 -21.64 2.33
CA LEU A 204 5.97 -22.38 2.58
C LEU A 204 6.76 -22.65 1.30
N VAL A 205 6.09 -23.03 0.21
CA VAL A 205 6.75 -23.22 -1.10
C VAL A 205 7.36 -21.90 -1.59
N ILE A 206 6.63 -20.79 -1.45
CA ILE A 206 7.14 -19.45 -1.83
C ILE A 206 8.33 -19.05 -0.94
N ALA A 207 8.29 -19.36 0.36
CA ALA A 207 9.40 -19.11 1.27
C ALA A 207 10.64 -19.94 0.88
N LEU A 208 10.49 -21.23 0.60
CA LEU A 208 11.59 -22.08 0.14
C LEU A 208 12.18 -21.57 -1.19
N TYR A 209 11.31 -21.18 -2.14
CA TYR A 209 11.71 -20.54 -3.38
C TYR A 209 12.53 -19.26 -3.11
N GLY A 210 12.10 -18.44 -2.15
CA GLY A 210 12.81 -17.25 -1.70
C GLY A 210 14.21 -17.53 -1.15
N LEU A 211 14.39 -18.54 -0.31
CA LEU A 211 15.71 -18.88 0.26
C LEU A 211 16.76 -19.21 -0.83
N VAL A 212 16.31 -19.86 -1.90
CA VAL A 212 17.18 -20.29 -3.00
C VAL A 212 17.49 -19.14 -3.95
N ILE A 213 16.48 -18.36 -4.34
CA ILE A 213 16.58 -17.43 -5.47
C ILE A 213 16.75 -15.96 -5.05
N PHE A 214 16.28 -15.56 -3.87
CA PHE A 214 16.21 -14.15 -3.51
C PHE A 214 17.61 -13.56 -3.21
N PRO A 215 18.01 -12.46 -3.87
CA PRO A 215 19.30 -11.84 -3.64
C PRO A 215 19.26 -10.89 -2.43
N ASN A 216 20.43 -10.51 -1.92
CA ASN A 216 20.55 -9.41 -0.96
C ASN A 216 20.45 -8.04 -1.68
N THR A 217 20.86 -6.96 -1.03
CA THR A 217 21.00 -5.65 -1.69
C THR A 217 22.12 -5.66 -2.73
N PRO A 218 22.13 -4.75 -3.72
CA PRO A 218 23.17 -4.71 -4.77
C PRO A 218 24.61 -4.64 -4.24
N GLN A 219 24.81 -4.11 -3.04
CA GLN A 219 26.13 -3.96 -2.40
C GLN A 219 26.63 -5.24 -1.73
N THR A 220 25.73 -6.16 -1.37
CA THR A 220 26.05 -7.38 -0.61
C THR A 220 25.62 -8.67 -1.33
N THR A 221 25.21 -8.54 -2.58
CA THR A 221 24.68 -9.64 -3.38
C THR A 221 25.79 -10.58 -3.82
N LYS A 222 25.61 -11.88 -3.54
CA LYS A 222 26.40 -13.00 -4.07
C LYS A 222 25.55 -13.92 -4.95
N ALA A 223 24.55 -13.36 -5.63
CA ALA A 223 23.58 -14.14 -6.41
C ALA A 223 24.26 -14.82 -7.61
N PHE A 224 24.00 -16.10 -7.80
CA PHE A 224 24.64 -16.92 -8.85
C PHE A 224 24.27 -16.48 -10.29
N TYR A 225 23.17 -15.74 -10.46
CA TYR A 225 22.65 -15.33 -11.76
C TYR A 225 23.05 -13.91 -12.20
N LEU A 226 23.77 -13.15 -11.36
CA LEU A 226 24.29 -11.83 -11.67
C LEU A 226 25.82 -11.91 -11.87
N SER A 227 26.30 -11.39 -13.00
CA SER A 227 27.75 -11.26 -13.23
C SER A 227 28.34 -10.10 -12.42
N PRO A 228 29.65 -10.09 -12.13
CA PRO A 228 30.30 -8.96 -11.46
C PRO A 228 30.10 -7.62 -12.20
N GLU A 229 30.09 -7.65 -13.53
CA GLU A 229 29.82 -6.49 -14.38
C GLU A 229 28.37 -5.99 -14.24
N GLU A 230 27.40 -6.90 -14.14
CA GLU A 230 26.00 -6.57 -13.92
C GLU A 230 25.76 -5.97 -12.53
N ILE A 231 26.48 -6.46 -11.51
CA ILE A 231 26.44 -5.90 -10.15
C ILE A 231 27.03 -4.50 -10.13
N LEU A 232 28.19 -4.30 -10.77
CA LEU A 232 28.80 -2.98 -10.88
C LEU A 232 27.88 -2.01 -11.61
N LEU A 233 27.28 -2.43 -12.73
CA LEU A 233 26.30 -1.65 -13.46
C LEU A 233 25.10 -1.28 -12.58
N ALA A 234 24.58 -2.20 -11.77
CA ALA A 234 23.50 -1.91 -10.82
C ALA A 234 23.90 -0.85 -9.79
N GLN A 235 25.14 -0.90 -9.29
CA GLN A 235 25.66 0.06 -8.30
C GLN A 235 25.92 1.45 -8.90
N THR A 236 26.49 1.53 -10.11
CA THR A 236 26.80 2.80 -10.79
C THR A 236 25.54 3.52 -11.28
N ARG A 237 24.51 2.74 -11.62
CA ARG A 237 23.23 3.22 -12.16
C ARG A 237 22.36 3.92 -11.12
N LEU A 238 22.43 3.49 -9.87
CA LEU A 238 21.70 4.09 -8.77
C LEU A 238 22.41 5.39 -8.40
N VAL A 239 21.67 6.50 -8.29
CA VAL A 239 22.23 7.75 -7.80
C VAL A 239 22.84 7.46 -6.44
N GLN A 240 24.15 7.65 -6.30
CA GLN A 240 24.88 7.56 -5.03
C GLN A 240 24.43 8.73 -4.16
N ARG A 241 23.20 8.66 -3.65
CA ARG A 241 22.71 9.60 -2.65
C ARG A 241 23.50 9.31 -1.37
N PRO A 242 24.11 10.33 -0.75
CA PRO A 242 24.89 10.12 0.46
C PRO A 242 23.98 9.45 1.50
N ARG A 243 24.41 8.30 2.03
CA ARG A 243 23.78 7.68 3.21
C ARG A 243 23.93 8.66 4.36
N ALA A 244 22.92 9.50 4.55
CA ALA A 244 22.76 10.30 5.74
C ALA A 244 22.80 9.35 6.94
N LYS A 245 23.82 9.47 7.79
CA LYS A 245 23.95 8.65 8.99
C LYS A 245 22.77 8.99 9.88
N LEU A 246 22.11 7.98 10.44
CA LEU A 246 20.93 8.15 11.30
C LEU A 246 21.30 8.98 12.55
N THR A 247 21.28 10.30 12.39
CA THR A 247 21.74 11.26 13.39
C THR A 247 20.50 11.93 13.97
N LYS A 248 20.42 12.06 15.30
CA LYS A 248 19.30 12.70 16.00
C LYS A 248 18.77 14.00 15.34
N PRO A 249 19.62 14.95 14.89
CA PRO A 249 19.15 16.16 14.20
C PRO A 249 18.43 15.88 12.86
N GLU A 250 18.88 14.92 12.07
CA GLU A 250 18.23 14.58 10.80
C GLU A 250 16.88 13.91 11.03
N VAL A 251 16.81 13.01 12.01
CA VAL A 251 15.55 12.40 12.44
C VAL A 251 14.58 13.48 12.90
N LYS A 252 15.02 14.41 13.77
CA LYS A 252 14.20 15.55 14.20
C LYS A 252 13.70 16.39 13.02
N ARG A 253 14.56 16.65 12.03
CA ARG A 253 14.18 17.39 10.81
C ARG A 253 13.11 16.66 10.00
N ILE A 254 13.21 15.34 9.85
CA ILE A 254 12.22 14.53 9.13
C ILE A 254 10.87 14.56 9.86
N PHE A 255 10.87 14.33 11.19
CA PHE A 255 9.65 14.36 11.99
C PHE A 255 9.02 15.76 12.13
N SER A 256 9.81 16.83 12.02
CA SER A 256 9.29 18.21 11.93
C SER A 256 8.88 18.62 10.51
N GLY A 257 9.18 17.79 9.51
CA GLY A 257 8.87 18.05 8.11
C GLY A 257 7.38 17.89 7.82
N TRP A 258 6.81 18.83 7.06
CA TRP A 258 5.41 18.78 6.65
C TRP A 258 5.11 17.54 5.79
N ARG A 259 6.08 17.07 4.99
CA ARG A 259 5.94 15.91 4.10
C ARG A 259 5.59 14.65 4.87
N TYR A 260 6.31 14.40 5.98
CA TYR A 260 6.07 13.24 6.84
C TYR A 260 4.63 13.17 7.33
N TRP A 261 4.13 14.25 7.94
CA TRP A 261 2.79 14.27 8.49
C TRP A 261 1.70 14.32 7.41
N MET A 262 1.88 15.13 6.35
CA MET A 262 0.87 15.24 5.30
C MET A 262 0.68 13.94 4.53
N PHE A 263 1.76 13.26 4.11
CA PHE A 263 1.62 11.97 3.42
C PHE A 263 1.10 10.87 4.34
N SER A 264 1.52 10.87 5.62
CA SER A 264 0.99 9.90 6.60
C SER A 264 -0.50 10.09 6.84
N VAL A 265 -0.97 11.32 7.08
CA VAL A 265 -2.39 11.63 7.29
C VAL A 265 -3.21 11.39 6.03
N LEU A 266 -2.68 11.77 4.85
CA LEU A 266 -3.33 11.47 3.57
C LEU A 266 -3.53 9.97 3.40
N PHE A 267 -2.52 9.16 3.70
CA PHE A 267 -2.63 7.71 3.59
C PHE A 267 -3.57 7.11 4.63
N VAL A 268 -3.56 7.60 5.88
CA VAL A 268 -4.53 7.19 6.91
C VAL A 268 -5.97 7.37 6.41
N VAL A 269 -6.31 8.57 5.93
CA VAL A 269 -7.67 8.90 5.47
C VAL A 269 -8.03 8.10 4.22
N THR A 270 -7.12 8.02 3.24
CA THR A 270 -7.41 7.28 1.99
C THR A 270 -7.47 5.77 2.20
N SER A 271 -6.66 5.18 3.09
CA SER A 271 -6.78 3.76 3.42
C SER A 271 -8.13 3.41 4.05
N GLN A 272 -8.78 4.38 4.70
CA GLN A 272 -10.06 4.14 5.35
C GLN A 272 -11.21 3.98 4.35
N LEU A 273 -11.03 4.48 3.13
CA LEU A 273 -11.95 4.34 2.01
C LEU A 273 -11.98 2.92 1.44
N GLU A 274 -10.97 2.09 1.74
CA GLU A 274 -10.87 0.68 1.34
C GLU A 274 -11.71 -0.27 2.22
N ALA A 275 -12.40 0.26 3.24
CA ALA A 275 -13.04 -0.52 4.29
C ALA A 275 -14.07 -1.55 3.78
N TYR A 276 -14.78 -1.25 2.68
CA TYR A 276 -15.78 -2.17 2.11
C TYR A 276 -15.16 -3.52 1.71
N GLY A 277 -13.98 -3.49 1.08
CA GLY A 277 -13.25 -4.69 0.70
C GLY A 277 -12.47 -5.29 1.87
N THR A 278 -11.70 -4.46 2.57
CA THR A 278 -10.74 -4.91 3.59
C THR A 278 -11.43 -5.57 4.79
N ASN A 279 -12.64 -5.12 5.15
CA ASN A 279 -13.39 -5.69 6.28
C ASN A 279 -14.36 -6.81 5.85
N GLY A 280 -14.44 -7.12 4.57
CA GLY A 280 -15.31 -8.17 4.05
C GLY A 280 -16.81 -7.91 4.15
N VAL A 281 -17.19 -6.65 4.08
CA VAL A 281 -18.57 -6.16 4.27
C VAL A 281 -19.55 -6.89 3.36
N VAL A 282 -19.20 -7.06 2.08
CA VAL A 282 -20.04 -7.73 1.07
C VAL A 282 -20.28 -9.20 1.44
N SER A 283 -19.24 -9.91 1.86
CA SER A 283 -19.32 -11.33 2.20
C SER A 283 -20.21 -11.55 3.43
N ILE A 284 -20.08 -10.69 4.44
CA ILE A 284 -20.89 -10.76 5.66
C ILE A 284 -22.33 -10.32 5.39
N TRP A 285 -22.54 -9.29 4.57
CA TRP A 285 -23.87 -8.84 4.15
C TRP A 285 -24.65 -9.97 3.45
N LEU A 286 -24.05 -10.62 2.45
CA LEU A 286 -24.68 -11.72 1.70
C LEU A 286 -25.07 -12.90 2.58
N THR A 287 -24.24 -13.19 3.59
CA THR A 287 -24.49 -14.28 4.55
C THR A 287 -25.60 -13.90 5.53
N THR A 288 -25.65 -12.64 5.98
CA THR A 288 -26.66 -12.15 6.93
C THR A 288 -28.05 -12.08 6.31
N ASP A 289 -28.15 -11.54 5.09
CA ASP A 289 -29.42 -11.43 4.35
C ASP A 289 -29.83 -12.76 3.67
N ARG A 290 -29.03 -13.83 3.84
CA ARG A 290 -29.25 -15.18 3.26
C ARG A 290 -29.53 -15.15 1.75
N ILE A 291 -28.93 -14.20 1.04
CA ILE A 291 -29.16 -13.97 -0.39
C ILE A 291 -28.59 -15.15 -1.21
N ALA A 292 -27.48 -15.72 -0.76
CA ALA A 292 -26.85 -16.86 -1.41
C ALA A 292 -26.12 -17.77 -0.41
N GLY A 293 -25.84 -19.01 -0.83
CA GLY A 293 -25.11 -19.99 -0.03
C GLY A 293 -23.59 -19.70 0.01
N PRO A 294 -22.84 -20.37 0.90
CA PRO A 294 -21.42 -20.10 1.15
C PRO A 294 -20.52 -19.99 -0.11
N PRO A 295 -20.57 -20.90 -1.11
CA PRO A 295 -19.71 -20.78 -2.29
C PRO A 295 -20.07 -19.58 -3.17
N LYS A 296 -21.37 -19.27 -3.30
CA LYS A 296 -21.85 -18.12 -4.08
C LYS A 296 -21.50 -16.79 -3.39
N ASN A 297 -21.50 -16.74 -2.06
CA ASN A 297 -21.12 -15.55 -1.31
C ASN A 297 -19.66 -15.15 -1.57
N SER A 298 -18.77 -16.14 -1.61
CA SER A 298 -17.37 -15.92 -2.00
C SER A 298 -17.27 -15.34 -3.42
N TYR A 299 -17.98 -15.90 -4.40
CA TYR A 299 -17.93 -15.43 -5.79
C TYR A 299 -18.49 -14.01 -5.98
N TYR A 300 -19.60 -13.66 -5.32
CA TYR A 300 -20.16 -12.32 -5.44
C TYR A 300 -19.28 -11.25 -4.78
N ALA A 301 -18.59 -11.58 -3.68
CA ALA A 301 -17.62 -10.66 -3.07
C ALA A 301 -16.42 -10.37 -3.99
N LEU A 302 -16.10 -11.25 -4.95
CA LEU A 302 -15.01 -11.03 -5.92
C LEU A 302 -15.26 -9.85 -6.86
N GLY A 303 -16.53 -9.48 -7.11
CA GLY A 303 -16.84 -8.35 -8.00
C GLY A 303 -16.25 -7.03 -7.51
N LEU A 304 -16.25 -6.81 -6.19
CA LEU A 304 -15.61 -5.64 -5.58
C LEU A 304 -14.10 -5.64 -5.80
N ILE A 305 -13.44 -6.79 -5.58
CA ILE A 305 -12.00 -6.94 -5.75
C ILE A 305 -11.60 -6.79 -7.22
N ALA A 306 -12.40 -7.30 -8.15
CA ALA A 306 -12.17 -7.14 -9.58
C ALA A 306 -12.22 -5.66 -10.00
N VAL A 307 -13.21 -4.90 -9.51
CA VAL A 307 -13.28 -3.45 -9.73
C VAL A 307 -12.09 -2.72 -9.09
N ALA A 308 -11.63 -3.17 -7.92
CA ALA A 308 -10.45 -2.62 -7.27
C ALA A 308 -9.17 -2.80 -8.12
N ILE A 309 -8.96 -3.98 -8.72
CA ILE A 309 -7.83 -4.25 -9.61
C ILE A 309 -7.88 -3.33 -10.83
N VAL A 310 -9.02 -3.32 -11.54
CA VAL A 310 -9.18 -2.52 -12.76
C VAL A 310 -9.00 -1.04 -12.48
N THR A 311 -9.64 -0.52 -11.43
CA THR A 311 -9.55 0.90 -11.08
C THR A 311 -8.14 1.29 -10.64
N THR A 312 -7.44 0.44 -9.88
CA THR A 312 -6.04 0.70 -9.48
C THR A 312 -5.11 0.79 -10.69
N ILE A 313 -5.25 -0.12 -11.66
CA ILE A 313 -4.47 -0.09 -12.90
C ILE A 313 -4.79 1.17 -13.70
N LEU A 314 -6.09 1.45 -13.94
CA LEU A 314 -6.52 2.63 -14.69
C LEU A 314 -6.06 3.93 -14.04
N ALA A 315 -6.15 4.03 -12.71
CA ALA A 315 -5.67 5.19 -11.96
C ALA A 315 -4.16 5.38 -12.12
N GLY A 316 -3.37 4.31 -11.99
CA GLY A 316 -1.92 4.38 -12.22
C GLY A 316 -1.58 4.89 -13.63
N LEU A 317 -2.22 4.33 -14.66
CA LEU A 317 -2.03 4.74 -16.06
C LEU A 317 -2.45 6.20 -16.30
N ALA A 318 -3.58 6.60 -15.73
CA ALA A 318 -4.09 7.96 -15.84
C ALA A 318 -3.14 8.95 -15.16
N THR A 319 -2.59 8.62 -13.99
CA THR A 319 -1.65 9.49 -13.29
C THR A 319 -0.31 9.61 -13.98
N ASP A 320 0.19 8.53 -14.57
CA ASP A 320 1.43 8.56 -15.34
C ASP A 320 1.27 9.41 -16.60
N ARG A 321 0.09 9.40 -17.23
CA ARG A 321 -0.18 10.22 -18.42
C ARG A 321 -0.48 11.68 -18.11
N TRP A 322 -1.16 11.98 -17.00
CA TRP A 322 -1.56 13.35 -16.66
C TRP A 322 -0.57 14.08 -15.73
N GLY A 323 0.37 13.37 -15.11
CA GLY A 323 1.37 13.94 -14.19
C GLY A 323 0.79 14.52 -12.89
N HIS A 324 -0.52 14.40 -12.65
CA HIS A 324 -1.20 15.00 -11.49
C HIS A 324 -1.86 13.94 -10.62
N ARG A 325 -1.10 13.44 -9.64
CA ARG A 325 -1.49 12.31 -8.76
C ARG A 325 -2.65 12.62 -7.81
N TRP A 326 -2.82 13.87 -7.38
CA TRP A 326 -3.89 14.27 -6.47
C TRP A 326 -5.31 14.06 -7.04
N ARG A 327 -5.47 14.05 -8.37
CA ARG A 327 -6.78 13.89 -9.03
C ARG A 327 -7.42 12.53 -8.73
N VAL A 328 -6.62 11.50 -8.47
CA VAL A 328 -7.13 10.16 -8.11
C VAL A 328 -7.84 10.20 -6.76
N ASN A 329 -7.32 10.96 -5.78
CA ASN A 329 -7.97 11.11 -4.48
C ASN A 329 -9.33 11.82 -4.62
N VAL A 330 -9.46 12.74 -5.57
CA VAL A 330 -10.74 13.39 -5.89
C VAL A 330 -11.73 12.44 -6.53
N PHE A 331 -11.29 11.72 -7.56
CA PHE A 331 -12.11 10.70 -8.23
C PHE A 331 -12.63 9.64 -7.25
N MET A 332 -11.74 9.12 -6.41
CA MET A 332 -12.05 8.12 -5.39
C MET A 332 -13.05 8.66 -4.35
N GLY A 333 -12.85 9.89 -3.87
CA GLY A 333 -13.78 10.54 -2.94
C GLY A 333 -15.17 10.70 -3.53
N VAL A 334 -15.30 11.17 -4.78
CA VAL A 334 -16.60 11.34 -5.44
C VAL A 334 -17.33 10.02 -5.64
N ILE A 335 -16.65 8.98 -6.13
CA ILE A 335 -17.28 7.67 -6.35
C ILE A 335 -17.74 7.05 -5.04
N LEU A 336 -16.92 7.12 -3.98
CA LEU A 336 -17.27 6.55 -2.70
C LEU A 336 -18.34 7.36 -1.96
N LEU A 337 -18.43 8.66 -2.21
CA LEU A 337 -19.55 9.48 -1.76
C LEU A 337 -20.85 8.97 -2.38
N VAL A 338 -20.88 8.75 -3.70
CA VAL A 338 -22.06 8.19 -4.40
C VAL A 338 -22.40 6.80 -3.87
N SER A 339 -21.42 5.91 -3.79
CA SER A 339 -21.58 4.55 -3.23
C SER A 339 -22.16 4.58 -1.82
N SER A 340 -21.65 5.46 -0.95
CA SER A 340 -22.06 5.53 0.45
C SER A 340 -23.47 6.12 0.57
N ILE A 341 -23.84 7.12 -0.25
CA ILE A 341 -25.22 7.65 -0.28
C ILE A 341 -26.20 6.58 -0.73
N MET A 342 -25.87 5.81 -1.78
CA MET A 342 -26.70 4.69 -2.24
C MET A 342 -26.89 3.63 -1.15
N LEU A 343 -25.84 3.26 -0.43
CA LEU A 343 -25.94 2.28 0.67
C LEU A 343 -26.63 2.83 1.92
N LEU A 344 -26.61 4.15 2.12
CA LEU A 344 -27.33 4.80 3.22
C LEU A 344 -28.85 4.74 3.00
N VAL A 345 -29.29 4.89 1.75
CA VAL A 345 -30.67 4.63 1.32
C VAL A 345 -30.83 3.11 1.10
N TRP A 346 -30.93 2.36 2.19
CA TRP A 346 -30.88 0.89 2.17
C TRP A 346 -32.00 0.23 1.35
N ASP A 347 -33.13 0.91 1.17
CA ASP A 347 -34.32 0.38 0.48
C ASP A 347 -34.23 0.61 -1.03
N ILE A 348 -33.23 0.00 -1.65
CA ILE A 348 -32.97 0.01 -3.10
C ILE A 348 -32.99 -1.41 -3.69
N PRO A 349 -33.23 -1.57 -5.01
CA PRO A 349 -33.19 -2.88 -5.67
C PRO A 349 -31.87 -3.61 -5.43
N LEU A 350 -31.90 -4.95 -5.39
CA LEU A 350 -30.71 -5.78 -5.12
C LEU A 350 -29.55 -5.47 -6.07
N GLY A 351 -29.82 -5.25 -7.35
CA GLY A 351 -28.80 -4.86 -8.34
C GLY A 351 -28.13 -3.51 -8.02
N ALA A 352 -28.88 -2.55 -7.48
CA ALA A 352 -28.33 -1.26 -7.06
C ALA A 352 -27.44 -1.40 -5.81
N LYS A 353 -27.74 -2.33 -4.90
CA LYS A 353 -26.86 -2.66 -3.76
C LYS A 353 -25.53 -3.25 -4.22
N PHE A 354 -25.57 -4.23 -5.14
CA PHE A 354 -24.36 -4.78 -5.74
C PHE A 354 -23.53 -3.72 -6.47
N PHE A 355 -24.19 -2.87 -7.26
CA PHE A 355 -23.53 -1.76 -7.95
C PHE A 355 -22.83 -0.83 -6.96
N ALA A 356 -23.50 -0.43 -5.88
CA ALA A 356 -22.90 0.42 -4.85
C ALA A 356 -21.70 -0.27 -4.18
N PHE A 357 -21.84 -1.53 -3.74
CA PHE A 357 -20.70 -2.25 -3.16
C PHE A 357 -19.52 -2.40 -4.13
N TYR A 358 -19.77 -2.62 -5.43
CA TYR A 358 -18.70 -2.75 -6.42
C TYR A 358 -18.03 -1.40 -6.71
N LEU A 359 -18.78 -0.29 -6.72
CA LEU A 359 -18.18 1.06 -6.72
C LEU A 359 -17.28 1.30 -5.51
N GLY A 360 -17.57 0.65 -4.37
CA GLY A 360 -16.70 0.57 -3.21
C GLY A 360 -15.27 0.13 -3.53
N GLY A 361 -15.08 -0.72 -4.55
CA GLY A 361 -13.77 -1.18 -5.01
C GLY A 361 -12.87 -0.06 -5.55
N CYS A 362 -13.45 1.07 -6.00
CA CYS A 362 -12.67 2.22 -6.46
C CYS A 362 -11.83 2.86 -5.33
N GLY A 363 -12.12 2.56 -4.06
CA GLY A 363 -11.35 2.97 -2.89
C GLY A 363 -9.89 2.52 -2.87
N TYR A 364 -9.53 1.48 -3.62
CA TYR A 364 -8.15 0.96 -3.66
C TYR A 364 -7.22 1.73 -4.60
N ALA A 365 -7.77 2.59 -5.46
CA ALA A 365 -7.00 3.33 -6.46
C ALA A 365 -5.93 4.27 -5.86
N GLY A 366 -6.15 4.71 -4.61
CA GLY A 366 -5.27 5.61 -3.89
C GLY A 366 -3.94 4.99 -3.47
N GLN A 367 -3.87 3.68 -3.19
CA GLN A 367 -2.68 3.04 -2.63
C GLN A 367 -1.42 3.29 -3.49
N GLY A 368 -1.41 2.78 -4.72
CA GLY A 368 -0.25 2.90 -5.60
C GLY A 368 0.10 4.36 -5.89
N THR A 369 -0.92 5.19 -6.13
CA THR A 369 -0.75 6.60 -6.50
C THR A 369 -0.15 7.43 -5.36
N ASN A 370 -0.63 7.27 -4.13
CA ASN A 370 -0.17 8.03 -2.97
C ASN A 370 1.24 7.62 -2.54
N PHE A 371 1.58 6.32 -2.59
CA PHE A 371 2.94 5.85 -2.35
C PHE A 371 3.92 6.32 -3.42
N ALA A 372 3.51 6.32 -4.69
CA ALA A 372 4.32 6.87 -5.76
C ALA A 372 4.56 8.37 -5.55
N TRP A 373 3.53 9.14 -5.18
CA TRP A 373 3.66 10.57 -4.90
C TRP A 373 4.61 10.84 -3.73
N ALA A 374 4.49 10.09 -2.63
CA ALA A 374 5.40 10.20 -1.50
C ALA A 374 6.86 9.90 -1.88
N ASN A 375 7.09 8.94 -2.79
CA ASN A 375 8.43 8.64 -3.30
C ASN A 375 9.04 9.82 -4.09
N GLU A 376 8.24 10.50 -4.91
CA GLU A 376 8.71 11.63 -5.73
C GLU A 376 8.96 12.90 -4.94
N THR A 377 8.17 13.17 -3.90
CA THR A 377 8.27 14.40 -3.10
C THR A 377 9.39 14.34 -2.03
N ALA A 378 9.90 13.15 -1.70
CA ALA A 378 10.95 13.00 -0.69
C ALA A 378 12.33 13.47 -1.21
N ARG A 379 13.08 14.26 -0.41
CA ARG A 379 14.37 14.82 -0.84
C ARG A 379 15.55 13.88 -0.63
N THR A 380 15.55 13.10 0.45
CA THR A 380 16.63 12.18 0.79
C THR A 380 16.12 10.75 0.92
N ASP A 381 17.00 9.76 0.76
CA ASP A 381 16.62 8.34 0.88
C ASP A 381 16.18 7.97 2.29
N LEU A 382 16.77 8.64 3.29
CA LEU A 382 16.36 8.48 4.68
C LEU A 382 14.95 9.04 4.87
N GLU A 383 14.69 10.28 4.45
CA GLU A 383 13.36 10.90 4.53
C GLU A 383 12.31 10.05 3.79
N ARG A 384 12.61 9.59 2.57
CA ARG A 384 11.74 8.72 1.78
C ARG A 384 11.37 7.45 2.54
N SER A 385 12.36 6.75 3.09
CA SER A 385 12.12 5.52 3.86
C SER A 385 11.23 5.81 5.06
N PHE A 386 11.52 6.85 5.84
CA PHE A 386 10.69 7.22 6.99
C PHE A 386 9.24 7.54 6.60
N ILE A 387 9.01 8.28 5.50
CA ILE A 387 7.67 8.61 5.02
C ILE A 387 6.89 7.36 4.59
N LEU A 388 7.51 6.47 3.79
CA LEU A 388 6.81 5.28 3.29
C LEU A 388 6.45 4.33 4.43
N TYR A 389 7.35 4.15 5.40
CA TYR A 389 7.08 3.34 6.59
C TYR A 389 6.00 3.99 7.46
N SER A 390 6.04 5.30 7.68
CA SER A 390 5.06 5.99 8.52
C SER A 390 3.66 5.98 7.94
N MET A 391 3.52 6.12 6.62
CA MET A 391 2.24 6.00 5.93
C MET A 391 1.56 4.67 6.32
N ASN A 392 2.27 3.56 6.16
CA ASN A 392 1.71 2.25 6.47
C ASN A 392 1.49 2.04 7.98
N LEU A 393 2.43 2.49 8.83
CA LEU A 393 2.33 2.35 10.29
C LEU A 393 1.08 3.06 10.85
N TRP A 394 0.90 4.33 10.52
CA TRP A 394 -0.23 5.12 11.01
C TRP A 394 -1.56 4.61 10.46
N SER A 395 -1.61 4.18 9.20
CA SER A 395 -2.81 3.60 8.62
C SER A 395 -3.26 2.32 9.34
N ASN A 396 -2.34 1.41 9.65
CA ASN A 396 -2.69 0.18 10.39
C ASN A 396 -3.07 0.48 11.84
N ALA A 397 -2.41 1.45 12.48
CA ALA A 397 -2.75 1.88 13.83
C ALA A 397 -4.18 2.44 13.92
N VAL A 398 -4.61 3.21 12.90
CA VAL A 398 -5.99 3.72 12.82
C VAL A 398 -6.97 2.60 12.51
N ASN A 399 -6.66 1.73 11.54
CA ASN A 399 -7.52 0.60 11.19
C ASN A 399 -7.83 -0.33 12.37
N ALA A 400 -6.89 -0.50 13.31
CA ALA A 400 -7.06 -1.34 14.49
C ALA A 400 -8.30 -0.98 15.33
N TRP A 401 -8.50 0.32 15.63
CA TRP A 401 -9.68 0.77 16.38
C TRP A 401 -10.85 1.16 15.47
N TRP A 402 -10.57 1.58 14.24
CA TRP A 402 -11.60 2.02 13.30
C TRP A 402 -12.63 0.92 12.99
N ILE A 403 -12.16 -0.30 12.73
CA ILE A 403 -13.04 -1.43 12.40
C ILE A 403 -14.02 -1.74 13.54
N ILE A 404 -13.61 -1.58 14.79
CA ILE A 404 -14.45 -1.83 15.97
C ILE A 404 -15.61 -0.83 16.04
N ILE A 405 -15.34 0.45 15.75
CA ILE A 405 -16.33 1.52 15.92
C ILE A 405 -17.31 1.55 14.73
N PHE A 406 -16.78 1.46 13.51
CA PHE A 406 -17.53 1.77 12.30
C PHE A 406 -17.99 0.53 11.53
N TRP A 407 -17.22 -0.56 11.60
CA TRP A 407 -17.49 -1.81 10.88
C TRP A 407 -17.62 -3.04 11.80
N PRO A 408 -18.26 -2.95 12.99
CA PRO A 408 -18.45 -4.14 13.81
C PRO A 408 -19.42 -5.11 13.13
N VAL A 409 -19.14 -6.42 13.22
CA VAL A 409 -20.02 -7.45 12.65
C VAL A 409 -21.44 -7.36 13.22
N SER A 410 -21.61 -6.90 14.46
CA SER A 410 -22.94 -6.67 15.05
C SER A 410 -23.80 -5.63 14.31
N SER A 411 -23.20 -4.79 13.47
CA SER A 411 -23.92 -3.80 12.66
C SER A 411 -24.26 -4.29 11.25
N ALA A 412 -23.95 -5.55 10.92
CA ALA A 412 -24.45 -6.20 9.71
C ALA A 412 -25.99 -6.27 9.76
N PRO A 413 -26.70 -6.19 8.61
CA PRO A 413 -26.19 -6.06 7.24
C PRO A 413 -25.94 -4.61 6.79
N ARG A 414 -26.52 -3.62 7.49
CA ARG A 414 -26.60 -2.23 7.00
C ARG A 414 -25.32 -1.43 7.19
N TYR A 415 -24.50 -1.78 8.19
CA TYR A 415 -23.27 -1.07 8.56
C TYR A 415 -23.42 0.46 8.57
N ARG A 416 -24.57 0.96 9.05
CA ARG A 416 -24.97 2.38 8.92
C ARG A 416 -23.89 3.34 9.44
N ARG A 417 -23.23 2.99 10.54
CA ARG A 417 -22.13 3.79 11.13
C ARG A 417 -20.93 3.90 10.19
N GLY A 418 -20.51 2.80 9.56
CA GLY A 418 -19.41 2.76 8.59
C GLY A 418 -19.73 3.48 7.28
N VAL A 419 -20.96 3.35 6.80
CA VAL A 419 -21.41 4.09 5.60
C VAL A 419 -21.43 5.60 5.88
N ILE A 420 -21.96 6.02 7.03
CA ILE A 420 -21.96 7.44 7.44
C ILE A 420 -20.54 7.96 7.59
N SER A 421 -19.60 7.20 8.15
CA SER A 421 -18.22 7.68 8.33
C SER A 421 -17.42 7.76 7.04
N THR A 422 -17.77 6.98 6.03
CA THR A 422 -17.12 7.03 4.71
C THR A 422 -17.38 8.36 3.99
N ILE A 423 -18.54 8.99 4.19
CA ILE A 423 -18.92 10.29 3.59
C ILE A 423 -17.97 11.43 3.98
N PRO A 424 -17.78 11.78 5.27
CA PRO A 424 -16.86 12.84 5.67
C PRO A 424 -15.42 12.49 5.33
N ILE A 425 -15.02 11.20 5.40
CA ILE A 425 -13.67 10.78 5.02
C ILE A 425 -13.42 11.03 3.53
N ALA A 426 -14.39 10.75 2.66
CA ALA A 426 -14.28 11.02 1.24
C ALA A 426 -14.07 12.53 0.96
N LEU A 427 -14.79 13.40 1.67
CA LEU A 427 -14.60 14.86 1.57
C LEU A 427 -13.23 15.29 2.10
N VAL A 428 -12.81 14.74 3.24
CA VAL A 428 -11.50 15.04 3.84
C VAL A 428 -10.36 14.52 2.95
N SER A 429 -10.49 13.37 2.31
CA SER A 429 -9.47 12.85 1.38
C SER A 429 -9.31 13.74 0.16
N MET A 430 -10.41 14.31 -0.35
CA MET A 430 -10.38 15.29 -1.44
C MET A 430 -9.63 16.55 -1.01
N GLY A 431 -9.97 17.09 0.17
CA GLY A 431 -9.35 18.29 0.73
C GLY A 431 -7.86 18.10 1.04
N LEU A 432 -7.49 16.98 1.67
CA LEU A 432 -6.10 16.64 1.96
C LEU A 432 -5.30 16.40 0.68
N GLY A 433 -5.85 15.68 -0.31
CA GLY A 433 -5.19 15.47 -1.60
C GLY A 433 -4.88 16.81 -2.30
N TRP A 434 -5.83 17.74 -2.28
CA TRP A 434 -5.61 19.10 -2.79
C TRP A 434 -4.60 19.90 -1.95
N GLY A 435 -4.70 19.85 -0.62
CA GLY A 435 -3.79 20.53 0.30
C GLY A 435 -2.34 20.07 0.15
N THR A 436 -2.11 18.75 0.08
CA THR A 436 -0.79 18.17 -0.19
C THR A 436 -0.26 18.64 -1.55
N HIS A 437 -1.12 18.77 -2.57
CA HIS A 437 -0.72 19.31 -3.88
C HIS A 437 -0.30 20.78 -3.80
N MET A 438 -1.03 21.61 -3.06
CA MET A 438 -0.65 23.01 -2.86
C MET A 438 0.69 23.15 -2.15
N LEU A 439 0.93 22.35 -1.10
CA LEU A 439 2.19 22.36 -0.36
C LEU A 439 3.36 21.86 -1.21
N ASP A 440 3.15 20.79 -1.98
CA ASP A 440 4.14 20.25 -2.89
C ASP A 440 4.52 21.26 -3.99
N LYS A 441 3.51 21.95 -4.55
CA LYS A 441 3.73 23.04 -5.52
C LYS A 441 4.44 24.24 -4.92
N ARG A 442 4.13 24.59 -3.66
CA ARG A 442 4.82 25.68 -2.92
C ARG A 442 6.28 25.30 -2.66
N ALA A 443 6.55 24.09 -2.20
CA ALA A 443 7.90 23.58 -1.97
C ALA A 443 8.72 23.55 -3.27
N SER A 444 8.13 23.04 -4.35
CA SER A 444 8.77 23.01 -5.69
C SER A 444 9.07 24.41 -6.23
N ARG A 445 8.25 25.41 -5.91
CA ARG A 445 8.49 26.82 -6.28
C ARG A 445 9.58 27.46 -5.44
N ALA A 446 9.62 27.17 -4.14
CA ALA A 446 10.68 27.65 -3.26
C ALA A 446 12.06 27.07 -3.65
N GLU A 447 12.12 25.80 -4.06
CA GLU A 447 13.36 25.17 -4.55
C GLU A 447 13.82 25.69 -5.92
N LYS A 448 12.89 26.19 -6.75
CA LYS A 448 13.21 26.78 -8.07
C LYS A 448 13.56 28.26 -8.02
N ARG A 449 13.39 28.95 -6.88
CA ARG A 449 13.97 30.28 -6.70
C ARG A 449 15.47 30.08 -6.47
N PRO A 450 16.35 30.51 -7.39
CA PRO A 450 17.77 30.49 -7.13
C PRO A 450 18.03 31.43 -5.94
N GLU A 451 18.88 31.00 -5.01
CA GLU A 451 19.35 31.78 -3.86
C GLU A 451 20.00 33.12 -4.27
N GLY A 452 20.30 33.34 -5.56
CA GLY A 452 20.79 34.62 -6.09
C GLY A 452 19.72 35.65 -6.49
N SER A 453 18.42 35.36 -6.40
CA SER A 453 17.36 36.34 -6.76
C SER A 453 16.98 37.30 -5.64
N GLU A 454 17.37 37.01 -4.39
CA GLU A 454 17.23 37.97 -3.28
C GLU A 454 18.42 38.94 -3.22
N GLU A 455 19.65 38.49 -3.54
CA GLU A 455 20.81 39.41 -3.62
C GLU A 455 20.73 40.40 -4.79
N VAL A 456 20.22 40.01 -5.96
CA VAL A 456 20.04 40.94 -7.09
C VAL A 456 18.89 41.92 -6.80
N GLY A 457 17.83 41.47 -6.14
CA GLY A 457 16.69 42.33 -5.76
C GLY A 457 17.06 43.36 -4.69
N ASP A 458 17.85 43.00 -3.69
CA ASP A 458 18.35 43.94 -2.68
C ASP A 458 19.49 44.84 -3.23
N ALA A 459 20.34 44.34 -4.13
CA ALA A 459 21.36 45.17 -4.79
C ALA A 459 20.74 46.18 -5.77
N GLU A 460 19.69 45.82 -6.51
CA GLU A 460 18.93 46.74 -7.36
C GLU A 460 18.12 47.75 -6.52
N ARG A 461 17.55 47.33 -5.38
CA ARG A 461 16.91 48.25 -4.43
C ARG A 461 17.90 49.24 -3.83
N SER A 462 19.06 48.77 -3.39
CA SER A 462 20.10 49.64 -2.83
C SER A 462 20.69 50.60 -3.86
N ARG A 463 20.82 50.18 -5.13
CA ARG A 463 21.21 51.07 -6.23
C ARG A 463 20.14 52.11 -6.56
N SER A 464 18.87 51.72 -6.57
CA SER A 464 17.78 52.67 -6.81
C SER A 464 17.64 53.70 -5.68
N GLU A 465 17.91 53.32 -4.43
CA GLU A 465 17.90 54.25 -3.30
C GLU A 465 19.14 55.15 -3.25
N SER A 466 20.29 54.71 -3.78
CA SER A 466 21.47 55.58 -3.93
C SER A 466 21.30 56.59 -5.06
N ASP A 467 20.77 56.16 -6.21
CA ASP A 467 20.58 57.04 -7.37
C ASP A 467 19.53 58.13 -7.08
N VAL A 468 18.46 57.81 -6.34
CA VAL A 468 17.46 58.81 -5.91
C VAL A 468 18.05 59.80 -4.90
N ARG A 469 19.00 59.39 -4.05
CA ARG A 469 19.66 60.30 -3.08
C ARG A 469 20.71 61.20 -3.74
N GLU A 470 21.40 60.74 -4.77
CA GLU A 470 22.31 61.60 -5.56
C GLU A 470 21.52 62.66 -6.35
N ASP A 471 20.38 62.29 -6.94
CA ASP A 471 19.54 63.24 -7.70
C ASP A 471 18.88 64.29 -6.80
N GLU A 472 18.47 63.94 -5.56
CA GLU A 472 18.02 64.91 -4.56
C GLU A 472 19.15 65.79 -4.00
N GLY A 473 20.39 65.28 -3.99
CA GLY A 473 21.59 66.01 -3.57
C GLY A 473 21.97 67.10 -4.57
N LEU A 474 22.00 66.76 -5.86
CA LEU A 474 22.28 67.68 -6.97
C LEU A 474 21.20 68.76 -7.11
N ARG A 475 19.93 68.41 -6.89
CA ARG A 475 18.82 69.38 -6.95
C ARG A 475 18.80 70.38 -5.78
N LYS A 476 19.49 70.09 -4.68
CA LYS A 476 19.64 71.01 -3.52
C LYS A 476 20.87 71.91 -3.63
N SER A 477 21.89 71.55 -4.42
CA SER A 477 23.03 72.42 -4.71
C SER A 477 22.69 73.53 -5.72
N ASP A 478 21.83 73.26 -6.69
CA ASP A 478 21.45 74.26 -7.73
C ASP A 478 20.47 75.35 -7.25
N VAL A 479 20.06 75.33 -5.98
CA VAL A 479 19.12 76.32 -5.39
C VAL A 479 19.83 77.24 -4.37
N ARG A 480 21.17 77.16 -4.26
CA ARG A 480 21.94 77.92 -3.26
C ARG A 480 23.03 78.85 -3.79
N ASP A 481 23.08 79.09 -5.10
CA ASP A 481 23.89 80.17 -5.68
C ASP A 481 23.04 81.36 -6.12
#